data_AF-A0A506YA09-F1
#
_entry.id   AF-A0A506YA09-F1
#
_cell.length_a   1.000
_cell.length_b   1.000
_cell.length_c   1.000
_cell.angle_alpha   90.00
_cell.angle_beta   90.00
_cell.angle_gamma   90.00
#
_symmetry.space_group_name_H-M   'P 1'
#
loop_
_entity.id
_entity.type
_entity.pdbx_description
1 polymer ?
#
loop_
_entity_poly.entity_id
_entity_poly.type
_entity_poly.pdbx_seq_one_letter_code
_entity_poly.pdbx_strand_id
1 'polypeptide(L)'
;MGVRRRLRLDRPDLPGLARLPGEAGRRPGAVRPLGPVRRPLGADVLRPRPGPAQRGASLSATAPADAAVQDTDGGDGRPVLFALHSLGSSAREFDRVRELLADEVDVVALDLPGFGDLADRTGTASGTDVDAMARSVVARIAEIAPARWMLLGHSMGGKVATVVASRVLDGSAPLFGLAGVVLVAASPLSPEPMDEARRTTMIGWAEQGGIGDLHARTFILGDLADTDSLDPGRLEATVADVRRTNPEAWRAWLERGSQEDWSERISGLPVPALILAGAEDGDLDLDAQRRLTAPAFANPELAEIDRVAHLIPAERPEALAGAVRRFWRERAGLGRAVPRDFARVLASDRTSARTRAVLAERALADDPDYAPVVLDRDQLDRLRLLADHLVPQTGPAIDLAARVDAQLATGVGDGWRPADAPPDAEAYRRALDALAEWARIPDADARGEALDRLGSGELASWLEDVAVDLARQWLAHPATMAEVGFDGIANGGDGERQQGFVELRAGRLESWEPLTPSTAARPESGAGAGPAADTDAEARS
;
A
#
# COMPACT_ATOMS: atom_id res chain seq x y z
N MET A 1 -1.42 4.18 43.62
CA MET A 1 -0.52 5.07 42.85
C MET A 1 0.75 4.30 42.53
N GLY A 2 0.77 3.60 41.39
CA GLY A 2 1.96 2.89 40.91
C GLY A 2 2.91 3.88 40.23
N VAL A 3 4.20 3.80 40.55
CA VAL A 3 5.24 4.64 39.95
C VAL A 3 5.61 4.07 38.58
N ARG A 4 5.20 4.73 37.48
CA ARG A 4 5.63 4.39 36.12
C ARG A 4 7.09 4.80 35.91
N ARG A 5 7.91 3.96 35.26
CA ARG A 5 9.32 4.28 34.92
C ARG A 5 9.57 4.14 33.42
N ARG A 6 10.41 5.02 32.89
CA ARG A 6 10.86 5.03 31.49
C ARG A 6 12.00 4.02 31.28
N LEU A 7 11.94 3.20 30.24
CA LEU A 7 13.04 2.28 29.88
C LEU A 7 14.24 3.07 29.32
N ARG A 8 15.44 2.84 29.89
CA ARG A 8 16.73 3.17 29.27
C ARG A 8 17.26 1.94 28.55
N LEU A 9 17.62 2.09 27.29
CA LEU A 9 18.39 1.08 26.55
C LEU A 9 19.85 1.17 27.01
N ASP A 10 20.24 0.31 27.95
CA ASP A 10 21.64 0.15 28.33
C ASP A 10 22.33 -0.87 27.41
N ARG A 11 23.48 -0.47 26.83
CA ARG A 11 24.39 -1.37 26.12
C ARG A 11 25.09 -2.29 27.13
N PRO A 12 25.22 -3.60 26.87
CA PRO A 12 25.87 -4.50 27.84
C PRO A 12 27.40 -4.36 27.80
N ASP A 13 27.98 -4.14 28.98
CA ASP A 13 29.41 -4.26 29.27
C ASP A 13 29.83 -5.74 29.30
N LEU A 14 30.94 -6.08 28.62
CA LEU A 14 31.55 -7.41 28.61
C LEU A 14 32.47 -7.58 29.84
N PRO A 15 32.34 -8.67 30.64
CA PRO A 15 33.20 -8.89 31.79
C PRO A 15 34.54 -9.54 31.40
N GLY A 16 35.61 -9.09 32.10
CA GLY A 16 36.99 -9.49 31.89
C GLY A 16 37.34 -10.91 32.36
N LEU A 17 38.25 -11.55 31.63
CA LEU A 17 38.82 -12.85 31.94
C LEU A 17 40.14 -12.71 32.72
N ALA A 18 40.22 -13.46 33.81
CA ALA A 18 41.33 -13.56 34.74
C ALA A 18 42.54 -14.31 34.16
N ARG A 19 43.73 -13.96 34.68
CA ARG A 19 45.03 -14.57 34.40
C ARG A 19 45.21 -15.91 35.13
N LEU A 20 45.89 -16.86 34.49
CA LEU A 20 46.70 -17.90 35.16
C LEU A 20 48.09 -18.01 34.48
N PRO A 21 49.16 -18.38 35.23
CA PRO A 21 50.56 -18.30 34.77
C PRO A 21 51.20 -19.67 34.45
N GLY A 22 52.31 -19.69 33.70
CA GLY A 22 53.29 -20.79 33.78
C GLY A 22 54.09 -21.15 32.52
N GLU A 23 55.40 -20.83 32.57
CA GLU A 23 56.55 -21.59 32.05
C GLU A 23 57.03 -21.52 30.57
N ALA A 24 58.10 -20.71 30.42
CA ALA A 24 59.47 -21.05 29.96
C ALA A 24 59.73 -21.75 28.59
N GLY A 25 60.53 -21.09 27.74
CA GLY A 25 61.43 -21.78 26.81
C GLY A 25 61.90 -21.06 25.53
N ARG A 26 63.08 -20.42 25.62
CA ARG A 26 64.10 -20.17 24.55
C ARG A 26 63.84 -19.12 23.43
N ARG A 27 64.84 -18.24 23.29
CA ARG A 27 65.14 -17.23 22.23
C ARG A 27 66.25 -17.80 21.28
N PRO A 28 66.76 -17.06 20.26
CA PRO A 28 66.15 -16.11 19.31
C PRO A 28 66.59 -16.34 17.82
N GLY A 29 65.95 -15.65 16.87
CA GLY A 29 66.47 -15.46 15.51
C GLY A 29 65.80 -14.26 14.84
N ALA A 30 66.60 -13.25 14.47
CA ALA A 30 66.15 -11.93 14.01
C ALA A 30 65.83 -11.89 12.51
N VAL A 31 64.70 -11.28 12.12
CA VAL A 31 64.49 -10.68 10.79
C VAL A 31 63.59 -9.43 10.90
N ARG A 32 63.92 -8.43 10.07
CA ARG A 32 63.46 -7.03 9.93
C ARG A 32 61.94 -6.74 9.90
N PRO A 33 61.53 -5.48 10.17
CA PRO A 33 60.12 -5.09 10.31
C PRO A 33 59.41 -4.92 8.96
N LEU A 34 58.25 -5.55 8.82
CA LEU A 34 57.23 -5.24 7.80
C LEU A 34 56.06 -4.54 8.50
N GLY A 35 55.47 -3.57 7.78
CA GLY A 35 54.52 -2.57 8.27
C GLY A 35 53.24 -3.11 8.94
N PRO A 36 52.44 -2.19 9.52
CA PRO A 36 51.34 -2.54 10.41
C PRO A 36 50.21 -3.24 9.66
N VAL A 37 49.99 -4.51 10.01
CA VAL A 37 48.77 -5.27 9.69
C VAL A 37 47.67 -4.88 10.68
N ARG A 38 46.46 -4.76 10.13
CA ARG A 38 45.27 -4.09 10.64
C ARG A 38 44.68 -4.71 11.92
N ARG A 39 44.23 -3.84 12.82
CA ARG A 39 43.23 -4.15 13.88
C ARG A 39 41.84 -4.32 13.25
N PRO A 40 40.96 -5.16 13.83
CA PRO A 40 39.57 -5.22 13.40
C PRO A 40 38.83 -3.97 13.91
N LEU A 41 38.22 -3.22 12.98
CA LEU A 41 37.35 -2.08 13.28
C LEU A 41 35.90 -2.57 13.34
N GLY A 42 35.21 -2.14 14.40
CA GLY A 42 33.78 -2.28 14.56
C GLY A 42 32.98 -1.40 13.58
N ALA A 43 31.67 -1.55 13.70
CA ALA A 43 30.63 -0.95 12.87
C ALA A 43 30.81 0.56 12.61
N ASP A 44 30.79 0.92 11.32
CA ASP A 44 30.38 2.23 10.84
C ASP A 44 29.53 2.02 9.57
N VAL A 45 28.26 2.40 9.67
CA VAL A 45 27.29 2.41 8.58
C VAL A 45 27.68 3.53 7.60
N LEU A 46 28.08 3.14 6.39
CA LEU A 46 28.40 4.04 5.29
C LEU A 46 27.15 4.82 4.86
N ARG A 47 27.19 6.15 5.03
CA ARG A 47 26.37 7.09 4.26
C ARG A 47 26.83 7.05 2.80
N PRO A 48 25.94 6.96 1.80
CA PRO A 48 26.32 7.11 0.40
C PRO A 48 26.73 8.56 0.11
N ARG A 49 27.83 8.72 -0.63
CA ARG A 49 28.31 10.02 -1.16
C ARG A 49 27.46 10.43 -2.38
N PRO A 50 27.18 11.73 -2.56
CA PRO A 50 26.43 12.21 -3.73
C PRO A 50 27.28 12.14 -5.01
N GLY A 51 26.69 11.61 -6.08
CA GLY A 51 27.23 11.68 -7.44
C GLY A 51 27.08 13.08 -8.06
N PRO A 52 27.77 13.37 -9.18
CA PRO A 52 27.84 14.72 -9.74
C PRO A 52 26.49 15.18 -10.30
N ALA A 53 26.13 16.42 -9.98
CA ALA A 53 24.89 17.09 -10.37
C ALA A 53 24.77 17.21 -11.91
N GLN A 54 23.77 16.53 -12.49
CA GLN A 54 23.25 16.89 -13.80
C GLN A 54 22.20 17.98 -13.60
N ARG A 55 22.36 19.09 -14.34
CA ARG A 55 21.45 20.23 -14.32
C ARG A 55 20.10 19.79 -14.90
N GLY A 56 19.15 19.49 -14.02
CA GLY A 56 17.74 19.28 -14.38
C GLY A 56 17.10 20.61 -14.80
N ALA A 57 16.47 20.61 -15.97
CA ALA A 57 15.56 21.67 -16.36
C ALA A 57 14.39 21.70 -15.37
N SER A 58 14.14 22.87 -14.79
CA SER A 58 12.98 23.16 -13.95
C SER A 58 11.71 23.03 -14.79
N LEU A 59 10.94 21.96 -14.58
CA LEU A 59 9.53 21.92 -14.93
C LEU A 59 8.76 22.19 -13.63
N SER A 60 8.34 23.45 -13.49
CA SER A 60 7.40 23.88 -12.45
C SER A 60 6.05 23.22 -12.75
N ALA A 61 5.75 22.11 -12.08
CA ALA A 61 4.40 21.60 -11.98
C ALA A 61 3.65 22.50 -10.98
N THR A 62 2.90 23.46 -11.52
CA THR A 62 1.90 24.19 -10.76
C THR A 62 0.74 23.22 -10.47
N ALA A 63 0.43 23.01 -9.19
CA ALA A 63 -0.81 22.35 -8.80
C ALA A 63 -1.99 23.10 -9.44
N PRO A 64 -2.99 22.42 -10.02
CA PRO A 64 -4.13 23.10 -10.61
C PRO A 64 -4.92 23.77 -9.49
N ALA A 65 -4.92 25.10 -9.49
CA ALA A 65 -5.92 25.89 -8.81
C ALA A 65 -7.25 25.78 -9.57
N ASP A 66 -8.33 25.52 -8.85
CA ASP A 66 -9.73 25.71 -9.26
C ASP A 66 -10.17 25.11 -10.60
N ALA A 67 -9.93 23.81 -10.82
CA ALA A 67 -10.76 23.03 -11.71
C ALA A 67 -11.77 22.25 -10.87
N ALA A 68 -13.07 22.47 -11.09
CA ALA A 68 -14.13 21.64 -10.53
C ALA A 68 -13.94 20.20 -11.05
N VAL A 69 -13.26 19.38 -10.26
CA VAL A 69 -13.08 17.95 -10.51
C VAL A 69 -14.46 17.31 -10.47
N GLN A 70 -14.89 16.73 -11.60
CA GLN A 70 -16.12 15.97 -11.66
C GLN A 70 -16.07 14.84 -10.63
N ASP A 71 -17.19 14.64 -9.96
CA ASP A 71 -17.35 13.71 -8.86
C ASP A 71 -17.31 12.26 -9.39
N THR A 72 -16.11 11.70 -9.56
CA THR A 72 -15.91 10.33 -10.05
C THR A 72 -15.21 9.44 -9.02
N ASP A 73 -15.81 9.29 -7.84
CA ASP A 73 -16.05 7.91 -7.43
C ASP A 73 -17.13 7.40 -8.39
N GLY A 74 -17.22 6.09 -8.71
CA GLY A 74 -18.48 5.61 -9.29
C GLY A 74 -19.59 6.17 -8.40
N GLY A 75 -20.49 7.01 -8.93
CA GLY A 75 -21.26 8.04 -8.19
C GLY A 75 -22.20 7.54 -7.09
N ASP A 76 -22.01 6.30 -6.63
CA ASP A 76 -22.67 5.51 -5.61
C ASP A 76 -21.73 4.98 -4.50
N GLY A 77 -20.42 5.28 -4.53
CA GLY A 77 -19.45 4.88 -3.49
C GLY A 77 -18.75 3.53 -3.72
N ARG A 78 -18.83 2.96 -4.93
CA ARG A 78 -18.07 1.75 -5.32
C ARG A 78 -16.55 2.01 -5.44
N PRO A 79 -15.70 1.00 -5.17
CA PRO A 79 -14.27 1.12 -5.42
C PRO A 79 -13.98 1.22 -6.92
N VAL A 80 -12.89 1.93 -7.24
CA VAL A 80 -12.35 1.98 -8.60
C VAL A 80 -11.29 0.89 -8.79
N LEU A 81 -11.36 0.13 -9.89
CA LEU A 81 -10.31 -0.79 -10.32
C LEU A 81 -9.62 -0.24 -11.56
N PHE A 82 -8.39 0.22 -11.41
CA PHE A 82 -7.58 0.62 -12.56
C PHE A 82 -6.98 -0.62 -13.22
N ALA A 83 -7.18 -0.81 -14.51
CA ALA A 83 -6.71 -2.02 -15.22
C ALA A 83 -5.65 -1.67 -16.27
N LEU A 84 -4.48 -2.33 -16.18
CA LEU A 84 -3.32 -2.14 -17.05
C LEU A 84 -3.12 -3.36 -17.95
N HIS A 85 -3.09 -3.13 -19.26
CA HIS A 85 -3.15 -4.19 -20.26
C HIS A 85 -1.79 -4.89 -20.52
N SER A 86 -1.85 -6.02 -21.21
CA SER A 86 -0.67 -6.79 -21.68
C SER A 86 0.06 -6.15 -22.87
N LEU A 87 1.24 -6.67 -23.21
CA LEU A 87 2.01 -6.23 -24.38
C LEU A 87 1.20 -6.43 -25.67
N GLY A 88 1.16 -5.42 -26.53
CA GLY A 88 0.44 -5.51 -27.81
C GLY A 88 -1.07 -5.34 -27.70
N SER A 89 -1.58 -5.05 -26.49
CA SER A 89 -3.01 -4.88 -26.22
C SER A 89 -3.39 -3.42 -26.01
N SER A 90 -4.61 -3.16 -25.53
CA SER A 90 -5.11 -1.83 -25.16
C SER A 90 -6.06 -1.92 -23.96
N ALA A 91 -6.55 -0.79 -23.47
CA ALA A 91 -7.58 -0.70 -22.45
C ALA A 91 -8.83 -1.54 -22.77
N ARG A 92 -9.11 -1.81 -24.07
CA ARG A 92 -10.23 -2.65 -24.53
C ARG A 92 -10.13 -4.10 -24.08
N GLU A 93 -8.94 -4.56 -23.68
CA GLU A 93 -8.71 -5.88 -23.08
C GLU A 93 -9.68 -6.18 -21.92
N PHE A 94 -10.06 -5.14 -21.19
CA PHE A 94 -10.91 -5.25 -20.01
C PHE A 94 -12.37 -4.86 -20.25
N ASP A 95 -12.81 -4.60 -21.48
CA ASP A 95 -14.19 -4.17 -21.77
C ASP A 95 -15.22 -5.18 -21.22
N ARG A 96 -14.99 -6.48 -21.44
CA ARG A 96 -15.87 -7.54 -20.95
C ARG A 96 -15.83 -7.67 -19.42
N VAL A 97 -14.64 -7.50 -18.82
CA VAL A 97 -14.47 -7.53 -17.36
C VAL A 97 -15.18 -6.34 -16.71
N ARG A 98 -15.10 -5.15 -17.33
CA ARG A 98 -15.83 -3.94 -16.90
C ARG A 98 -17.34 -4.17 -16.91
N GLU A 99 -17.89 -4.70 -18.00
CA GLU A 99 -19.32 -5.06 -18.06
C GLU A 99 -19.71 -6.03 -16.95
N LEU A 100 -18.89 -7.06 -16.74
CA LEU A 100 -19.13 -8.10 -15.77
C LEU A 100 -19.01 -7.62 -14.33
N LEU A 101 -18.32 -6.51 -14.04
CA LEU A 101 -18.13 -5.96 -12.69
C LEU A 101 -18.95 -4.69 -12.41
N ALA A 102 -19.69 -4.20 -13.40
CA ALA A 102 -20.36 -2.89 -13.39
C ALA A 102 -21.41 -2.68 -12.28
N ASP A 103 -21.78 -3.71 -11.53
CA ASP A 103 -22.67 -3.65 -10.37
C ASP A 103 -21.94 -3.46 -9.02
N GLU A 104 -20.62 -3.68 -8.97
CA GLU A 104 -19.87 -3.74 -7.71
C GLU A 104 -18.55 -2.98 -7.72
N VAL A 105 -17.86 -2.94 -8.86
CA VAL A 105 -16.55 -2.30 -9.00
C VAL A 105 -16.55 -1.44 -10.27
N ASP A 106 -16.09 -0.20 -10.17
CA ASP A 106 -15.95 0.67 -11.33
C ASP A 106 -14.60 0.42 -12.01
N VAL A 107 -14.60 -0.23 -13.18
CA VAL A 107 -13.36 -0.61 -13.88
C VAL A 107 -12.95 0.50 -14.84
N VAL A 108 -11.80 1.12 -14.54
CA VAL A 108 -11.16 2.14 -15.38
C VAL A 108 -9.92 1.53 -16.04
N ALA A 109 -10.08 1.04 -17.25
CA ALA A 109 -8.96 0.53 -18.04
C ALA A 109 -8.12 1.68 -18.61
N LEU A 110 -6.79 1.56 -18.50
CA LEU A 110 -5.84 2.58 -18.94
C LEU A 110 -4.94 2.04 -20.04
N ASP A 111 -4.79 2.81 -21.12
CA ASP A 111 -3.73 2.58 -22.09
C ASP A 111 -2.37 2.97 -21.52
N LEU A 112 -1.36 2.15 -21.80
CA LEU A 112 0.03 2.46 -21.49
C LEU A 112 0.69 3.20 -22.67
N PRO A 113 1.70 4.06 -22.43
CA PRO A 113 2.39 4.80 -23.49
C PRO A 113 2.88 3.88 -24.64
N GLY A 114 2.50 4.20 -25.88
CA GLY A 114 2.84 3.41 -27.06
C GLY A 114 1.83 2.33 -27.45
N PHE A 115 0.71 2.22 -26.72
CA PHE A 115 -0.34 1.23 -26.97
C PHE A 115 -1.72 1.89 -27.01
N GLY A 116 -2.71 1.18 -27.55
CA GLY A 116 -4.09 1.65 -27.61
C GLY A 116 -4.25 3.04 -28.21
N ASP A 117 -4.95 3.94 -27.52
CA ASP A 117 -5.16 5.32 -27.93
C ASP A 117 -3.95 6.23 -27.61
N LEU A 118 -2.93 5.69 -26.93
CA LEU A 118 -1.64 6.34 -26.67
C LEU A 118 -0.52 5.86 -27.61
N ALA A 119 -0.84 5.11 -28.67
CA ALA A 119 0.13 4.59 -29.63
C ALA A 119 1.00 5.70 -30.25
N ASP A 120 0.40 6.84 -30.60
CA ASP A 120 1.11 7.96 -31.24
C ASP A 120 1.78 8.92 -30.23
N ARG A 121 1.61 8.69 -28.93
CA ARG A 121 1.97 9.66 -27.87
C ARG A 121 3.38 9.50 -27.30
N THR A 122 4.25 8.69 -27.91
CA THR A 122 5.65 8.57 -27.47
C THR A 122 6.50 9.67 -28.08
N GLY A 123 6.54 10.83 -27.40
CA GLY A 123 7.49 11.89 -27.73
C GLY A 123 8.91 11.45 -27.38
N THR A 124 9.66 10.97 -28.36
CA THR A 124 11.06 10.50 -28.25
C THR A 124 11.24 9.28 -27.34
N ALA A 125 12.35 8.54 -27.48
CA ALA A 125 12.63 7.24 -26.83
C ALA A 125 12.56 7.17 -25.28
N SER A 126 12.09 8.23 -24.61
CA SER A 126 11.79 8.33 -23.18
C SER A 126 10.28 8.18 -22.95
N GLY A 127 9.83 7.03 -22.45
CA GLY A 127 8.40 6.84 -22.15
C GLY A 127 7.93 5.40 -22.01
N THR A 128 8.77 4.43 -22.39
CA THR A 128 8.41 3.01 -22.52
C THR A 128 9.21 2.08 -21.61
N ASP A 129 10.03 2.63 -20.71
CA ASP A 129 10.56 1.90 -19.56
C ASP A 129 9.50 1.80 -18.45
N VAL A 130 9.69 0.86 -17.53
CA VAL A 130 8.70 0.58 -16.47
C VAL A 130 8.47 1.80 -15.59
N ASP A 131 9.53 2.58 -15.33
CA ASP A 131 9.50 3.79 -14.52
C ASP A 131 8.62 4.90 -15.13
N ALA A 132 8.73 5.13 -16.44
CA ALA A 132 7.91 6.09 -17.18
C ALA A 132 6.46 5.63 -17.31
N MET A 133 6.22 4.33 -17.58
CA MET A 133 4.88 3.76 -17.58
C MET A 133 4.22 3.95 -16.20
N ALA A 134 4.92 3.62 -15.12
CA ALA A 134 4.43 3.81 -13.76
C ALA A 134 4.12 5.28 -13.43
N ARG A 135 4.96 6.24 -13.87
CA ARG A 135 4.65 7.67 -13.74
C ARG A 135 3.40 8.08 -14.50
N SER A 136 3.22 7.57 -15.73
CA SER A 136 2.02 7.84 -16.53
C SER A 136 0.78 7.33 -15.81
N VAL A 137 0.80 6.09 -15.31
CA VAL A 137 -0.31 5.51 -14.53
C VAL A 137 -0.60 6.33 -13.28
N VAL A 138 0.42 6.70 -12.51
CA VAL A 138 0.26 7.55 -11.31
C VAL A 138 -0.44 8.87 -11.65
N ALA A 139 -0.04 9.53 -12.74
CA ALA A 139 -0.69 10.77 -13.18
C ALA A 139 -2.16 10.54 -13.55
N ARG A 140 -2.49 9.46 -14.27
CA ARG A 140 -3.88 9.13 -14.62
C ARG A 140 -4.75 8.84 -13.39
N ILE A 141 -4.23 8.13 -12.40
CA ILE A 141 -4.96 7.85 -11.15
C ILE A 141 -5.17 9.16 -10.36
N ALA A 142 -4.16 10.03 -10.31
CA ALA A 142 -4.24 11.30 -9.59
C ALA A 142 -5.31 12.24 -10.18
N GLU A 143 -5.53 12.20 -11.50
CA GLU A 143 -6.60 12.98 -12.15
C GLU A 143 -8.01 12.56 -11.71
N ILE A 144 -8.23 11.26 -11.44
CA ILE A 144 -9.52 10.74 -10.97
C ILE A 144 -9.68 10.96 -9.46
N ALA A 145 -8.57 10.94 -8.71
CA ALA A 145 -8.52 11.12 -7.26
C ALA A 145 -9.54 10.23 -6.51
N PRO A 146 -9.45 8.89 -6.69
CA PRO A 146 -10.34 7.94 -6.03
C PRO A 146 -10.14 7.92 -4.50
N ALA A 147 -11.21 7.75 -3.73
CA ALA A 147 -11.10 7.60 -2.28
C ALA A 147 -10.48 6.25 -1.88
N ARG A 148 -10.88 5.18 -2.58
CA ARG A 148 -10.44 3.80 -2.37
C ARG A 148 -10.43 3.05 -3.69
N TRP A 149 -9.34 2.36 -3.99
CA TRP A 149 -9.14 1.76 -5.31
C TRP A 149 -8.24 0.54 -5.28
N MET A 150 -8.33 -0.26 -6.33
CA MET A 150 -7.47 -1.40 -6.60
C MET A 150 -6.74 -1.20 -7.93
N LEU A 151 -5.65 -1.94 -8.11
CA LEU A 151 -4.89 -1.96 -9.36
C LEU A 151 -4.84 -3.37 -9.93
N LEU A 152 -5.31 -3.55 -11.16
CA LEU A 152 -5.16 -4.77 -11.93
C LEU A 152 -4.07 -4.59 -12.98
N GLY A 153 -3.14 -5.52 -13.09
CA GLY A 153 -2.14 -5.54 -14.15
C GLY A 153 -2.01 -6.91 -14.80
N HIS A 154 -2.11 -6.95 -16.13
CA HIS A 154 -1.93 -8.16 -16.93
C HIS A 154 -0.54 -8.17 -17.59
N SER A 155 0.25 -9.23 -17.42
CA SER A 155 1.56 -9.40 -18.07
C SER A 155 2.47 -8.18 -17.85
N MET A 156 2.87 -7.47 -18.91
CA MET A 156 3.57 -6.17 -18.85
C MET A 156 2.94 -5.19 -17.85
N GLY A 157 1.62 -5.04 -17.90
CA GLY A 157 0.85 -4.20 -16.97
C GLY A 157 0.98 -4.65 -15.51
N GLY A 158 1.24 -5.94 -15.25
CA GLY A 158 1.49 -6.49 -13.92
C GLY A 158 2.81 -6.01 -13.30
N LYS A 159 3.90 -5.94 -14.08
CA LYS A 159 5.18 -5.34 -13.65
C LYS A 159 4.97 -3.87 -13.29
N VAL A 160 4.32 -3.11 -14.18
CA VAL A 160 4.02 -1.70 -13.97
C VAL A 160 3.13 -1.48 -12.75
N ALA A 161 2.08 -2.29 -12.58
CA ALA A 161 1.17 -2.22 -11.44
C ALA A 161 1.90 -2.41 -10.11
N THR A 162 2.81 -3.39 -10.04
CA THR A 162 3.60 -3.66 -8.85
C THR A 162 4.53 -2.50 -8.49
N VAL A 163 5.15 -1.86 -9.49
CA VAL A 163 5.98 -0.66 -9.28
C VAL A 163 5.14 0.53 -8.81
N VAL A 164 3.94 0.73 -9.38
CA VAL A 164 3.00 1.77 -8.92
C VAL A 164 2.60 1.51 -7.46
N ALA A 165 2.21 0.29 -7.11
CA ALA A 165 1.81 -0.08 -5.75
C ALA A 165 2.93 0.20 -4.74
N SER A 166 4.18 -0.14 -5.07
CA SER A 166 5.35 0.16 -4.25
C SER A 166 5.49 1.67 -3.99
N ARG A 167 5.34 2.52 -5.02
CA ARG A 167 5.42 3.99 -4.86
C ARG A 167 4.29 4.59 -4.04
N VAL A 168 3.10 3.97 -4.06
CA VAL A 168 1.99 4.40 -3.22
C VAL A 168 2.31 4.07 -1.75
N LEU A 169 2.79 2.85 -1.48
CA LEU A 169 3.08 2.40 -0.12
C LEU A 169 4.33 3.04 0.49
N ASP A 170 5.34 3.41 -0.31
CA ASP A 170 6.49 4.19 0.16
C ASP A 170 6.22 5.72 0.23
N GLY A 171 5.03 6.15 -0.21
CA GLY A 171 4.54 7.52 -0.18
C GLY A 171 5.16 8.47 -1.20
N SER A 172 6.01 7.97 -2.11
CA SER A 172 6.65 8.75 -3.18
C SER A 172 5.68 9.12 -4.31
N ALA A 173 4.63 8.32 -4.52
CA ALA A 173 3.51 8.73 -5.36
C ALA A 173 2.55 9.63 -4.56
N PRO A 174 2.07 10.75 -5.14
CA PRO A 174 1.06 11.62 -4.52
C PRO A 174 -0.34 11.01 -4.66
N LEU A 175 -0.49 9.77 -4.20
CA LEU A 175 -1.71 8.98 -4.23
C LEU A 175 -1.98 8.42 -2.84
N PHE A 176 -3.24 8.14 -2.57
CA PHE A 176 -3.68 7.48 -1.35
C PHE A 176 -4.87 6.56 -1.67
N GLY A 177 -5.17 5.61 -0.78
CA GLY A 177 -6.38 4.77 -0.90
C GLY A 177 -6.21 3.48 -1.70
N LEU A 178 -4.98 3.08 -2.03
CA LEU A 178 -4.73 1.76 -2.62
C LEU A 178 -5.14 0.67 -1.62
N ALA A 179 -6.07 -0.18 -2.02
CA ALA A 179 -6.68 -1.22 -1.19
C ALA A 179 -6.22 -2.64 -1.57
N GLY A 180 -5.79 -2.85 -2.81
CA GLY A 180 -5.39 -4.18 -3.29
C GLY A 180 -4.78 -4.16 -4.69
N VAL A 181 -4.03 -5.22 -5.01
CA VAL A 181 -3.44 -5.44 -6.33
C VAL A 181 -3.91 -6.79 -6.89
N VAL A 182 -4.33 -6.83 -8.15
CA VAL A 182 -4.68 -8.05 -8.88
C VAL A 182 -3.70 -8.22 -10.04
N LEU A 183 -2.89 -9.26 -9.99
CA LEU A 183 -1.90 -9.57 -11.01
C LEU A 183 -2.39 -10.76 -11.83
N VAL A 184 -2.46 -10.59 -13.15
CA VAL A 184 -2.92 -11.62 -14.09
C VAL A 184 -1.74 -11.96 -14.98
N ALA A 185 -1.28 -13.21 -14.96
CA ALA A 185 -0.15 -13.70 -15.78
C ALA A 185 1.03 -12.70 -15.80
N ALA A 186 1.34 -12.10 -14.64
CA ALA A 186 2.15 -10.88 -14.59
C ALA A 186 3.61 -11.15 -14.98
N SER A 187 4.19 -10.21 -15.72
CA SER A 187 5.64 -10.15 -15.89
C SER A 187 6.28 -9.94 -14.50
N PRO A 188 7.24 -10.80 -14.10
CA PRO A 188 7.86 -10.72 -12.78
C PRO A 188 8.70 -9.45 -12.67
N LEU A 189 8.99 -8.99 -11.46
CA LEU A 189 9.86 -7.82 -11.26
C LEU A 189 11.30 -8.04 -11.71
N SER A 190 11.74 -9.31 -11.79
CA SER A 190 13.02 -9.71 -12.40
C SER A 190 12.96 -9.65 -13.94
N PRO A 191 14.07 -9.89 -14.65
CA PRO A 191 14.02 -10.17 -16.07
C PRO A 191 13.06 -11.34 -16.38
N GLU A 192 12.28 -11.21 -17.45
CA GLU A 192 11.35 -12.25 -17.89
C GLU A 192 12.07 -13.51 -18.35
N PRO A 193 11.58 -14.72 -18.00
CA PRO A 193 12.17 -16.00 -18.38
C PRO A 193 11.85 -16.38 -19.85
N MET A 194 11.88 -15.42 -20.78
CA MET A 194 11.60 -15.66 -22.20
C MET A 194 12.86 -16.12 -22.95
N ASP A 195 12.70 -17.12 -23.83
CA ASP A 195 13.75 -17.55 -24.75
C ASP A 195 14.25 -16.40 -25.65
N GLU A 196 15.57 -16.30 -25.81
CA GLU A 196 16.21 -15.19 -26.52
C GLU A 196 15.98 -15.23 -28.03
N ALA A 197 15.79 -16.42 -28.62
CA ALA A 197 15.45 -16.53 -30.03
C ALA A 197 13.99 -16.11 -30.28
N ARG A 198 13.07 -16.45 -29.37
CA ARG A 198 11.69 -15.92 -29.38
C ARG A 198 11.70 -14.39 -29.28
N ARG A 199 12.47 -13.82 -28.33
CA ARG A 199 12.63 -12.37 -28.18
C ARG A 199 13.14 -11.70 -29.44
N THR A 200 14.24 -12.21 -30.00
CA THR A 200 14.84 -11.67 -31.24
C THR A 200 13.85 -11.69 -32.39
N THR A 201 13.08 -12.78 -32.52
CA THR A 201 12.05 -12.91 -33.55
C THR A 201 10.96 -11.85 -33.38
N MET A 202 10.46 -11.65 -32.16
CA MET A 202 9.42 -10.66 -31.85
C MET A 202 9.90 -9.23 -32.08
N ILE A 203 11.16 -8.91 -31.75
CA ILE A 203 11.78 -7.61 -32.07
C ILE A 203 11.78 -7.38 -33.59
N GLY A 204 12.17 -8.42 -34.36
CA GLY A 204 12.20 -8.42 -35.82
C GLY A 204 10.87 -8.08 -36.48
N TRP A 205 9.74 -8.44 -35.85
CA TRP A 205 8.40 -8.16 -36.40
C TRP A 205 8.07 -6.69 -36.56
N ALA A 206 8.74 -5.80 -35.81
CA ALA A 206 8.52 -4.36 -35.82
C ALA A 206 9.56 -3.57 -36.65
N GLU A 207 10.56 -4.23 -37.24
CA GLU A 207 11.67 -3.58 -37.96
C GLU A 207 11.22 -2.74 -39.16
N GLN A 208 10.11 -3.12 -39.80
CA GLN A 208 9.55 -2.43 -40.96
C GLN A 208 8.57 -1.30 -40.58
N GLY A 209 8.62 -0.82 -39.34
CA GLY A 209 7.82 0.31 -38.87
C GLY A 209 6.38 -0.04 -38.44
N GLY A 210 6.09 -1.32 -38.22
CA GLY A 210 4.81 -1.80 -37.72
C GLY A 210 4.75 -3.31 -37.67
N ILE A 211 3.79 -3.85 -36.90
CA ILE A 211 3.59 -5.30 -36.77
C ILE A 211 2.57 -5.74 -37.84
N GLY A 212 3.01 -6.58 -38.77
CA GLY A 212 2.17 -7.11 -39.85
C GLY A 212 1.07 -8.06 -39.34
N ASP A 213 -0.01 -8.22 -40.12
CA ASP A 213 -1.17 -9.04 -39.74
C ASP A 213 -0.81 -10.49 -39.39
N LEU A 214 0.07 -11.11 -40.19
CA LEU A 214 0.56 -12.47 -39.92
C LEU A 214 1.29 -12.54 -38.57
N HIS A 215 2.18 -11.59 -38.28
CA HIS A 215 2.92 -11.58 -37.01
C HIS A 215 2.00 -11.31 -35.82
N ALA A 216 1.05 -10.39 -35.96
CA ALA A 216 0.04 -10.11 -34.93
C ALA A 216 -0.82 -11.34 -34.62
N ARG A 217 -1.28 -12.06 -35.66
CA ARG A 217 -2.01 -13.33 -35.48
C ARG A 217 -1.15 -14.40 -34.82
N THR A 218 0.09 -14.59 -35.28
CA THR A 218 1.02 -15.55 -34.69
C THR A 218 1.26 -15.25 -33.21
N PHE A 219 1.37 -13.97 -32.83
CA PHE A 219 1.52 -13.55 -31.45
C PHE A 219 0.30 -13.96 -30.61
N ILE A 220 -0.90 -13.54 -31.01
CA ILE A 220 -2.12 -13.83 -30.25
C ILE A 220 -2.42 -15.32 -30.18
N LEU A 221 -2.30 -16.06 -31.28
CA LEU A 221 -2.57 -17.49 -31.29
C LEU A 221 -1.56 -18.29 -30.44
N GLY A 222 -0.33 -17.79 -30.28
CA GLY A 222 0.70 -18.40 -29.43
C GLY A 222 0.44 -18.22 -27.93
N ASP A 223 -0.43 -17.29 -27.57
CA ASP A 223 -0.76 -16.92 -26.19
C ASP A 223 -2.15 -17.47 -25.75
N LEU A 224 -2.82 -18.26 -26.62
CA LEU A 224 -4.08 -18.95 -26.34
C LEU A 224 -3.86 -20.42 -25.98
N ALA A 225 -4.72 -20.96 -25.10
CA ALA A 225 -4.74 -22.40 -24.80
C ALA A 225 -5.21 -23.22 -26.01
N ASP A 226 -6.25 -22.73 -26.69
CA ASP A 226 -6.81 -23.31 -27.91
C ASP A 226 -7.12 -22.18 -28.90
N THR A 227 -6.90 -22.42 -30.19
CA THR A 227 -7.25 -21.47 -31.25
C THR A 227 -8.74 -21.15 -31.30
N ASP A 228 -9.59 -22.03 -30.77
CA ASP A 228 -11.04 -21.85 -30.67
C ASP A 228 -11.48 -21.19 -29.34
N SER A 229 -10.55 -20.82 -28.45
CA SER A 229 -10.84 -20.18 -27.15
C SER A 229 -11.48 -18.79 -27.27
N LEU A 230 -11.25 -18.08 -28.38
CA LEU A 230 -11.79 -16.76 -28.64
C LEU A 230 -12.78 -16.81 -29.80
N ASP A 231 -13.91 -16.10 -29.67
CA ASP A 231 -14.76 -15.90 -30.84
C ASP A 231 -14.01 -15.07 -31.91
N PRO A 232 -14.34 -15.27 -33.20
CA PRO A 232 -13.62 -14.61 -34.29
C PRO A 232 -13.59 -13.08 -34.17
N GLY A 233 -14.66 -12.45 -33.67
CA GLY A 233 -14.72 -11.00 -33.53
C GLY A 233 -13.71 -10.47 -32.52
N ARG A 234 -13.59 -11.16 -31.37
CA ARG A 234 -12.61 -10.82 -30.34
C ARG A 234 -11.18 -11.11 -30.80
N LEU A 235 -10.95 -12.23 -31.48
CA LEU A 235 -9.64 -12.53 -32.08
C LEU A 235 -9.20 -11.40 -33.03
N GLU A 236 -10.07 -10.98 -33.95
CA GLU A 236 -9.77 -9.87 -34.86
C GLU A 236 -9.49 -8.55 -34.13
N ALA A 237 -10.24 -8.26 -33.06
CA ALA A 237 -10.02 -7.07 -32.25
C ALA A 237 -8.65 -7.09 -31.54
N THR A 238 -8.28 -8.22 -30.92
CA THR A 238 -6.98 -8.38 -30.25
C THR A 238 -5.83 -8.32 -31.27
N VAL A 239 -5.98 -8.93 -32.45
CA VAL A 239 -5.00 -8.82 -33.54
C VAL A 239 -4.86 -7.37 -34.02
N ALA A 240 -5.97 -6.63 -34.12
CA ALA A 240 -5.95 -5.22 -34.51
C ALA A 240 -5.21 -4.33 -33.50
N ASP A 241 -5.31 -4.62 -32.20
CA ASP A 241 -4.58 -3.89 -31.16
C ASP A 241 -3.06 -4.12 -31.26
N VAL A 242 -2.62 -5.35 -31.54
CA VAL A 242 -1.19 -5.63 -31.78
C VAL A 242 -0.69 -4.83 -32.98
N ARG A 243 -1.45 -4.80 -34.08
CA ARG A 243 -1.08 -4.05 -35.28
C ARG A 243 -1.04 -2.54 -35.07
N ARG A 244 -1.82 -2.02 -34.12
CA ARG A 244 -1.85 -0.60 -33.75
C ARG A 244 -0.76 -0.21 -32.76
N THR A 245 -0.05 -1.18 -32.18
CA THR A 245 1.02 -0.91 -31.23
C THR A 245 2.13 -0.12 -31.89
N ASN A 246 2.64 0.89 -31.18
CA ASN A 246 3.80 1.64 -31.62
C ASN A 246 5.02 0.71 -31.73
N PRO A 247 5.67 0.60 -32.91
CA PRO A 247 6.78 -0.33 -33.12
C PRO A 247 8.01 0.00 -32.26
N GLU A 248 8.20 1.25 -31.85
CA GLU A 248 9.26 1.63 -30.91
C GLU A 248 8.94 1.18 -29.48
N ALA A 249 7.67 1.27 -29.07
CA ALA A 249 7.24 0.80 -27.75
C ALA A 249 7.31 -0.73 -27.63
N TRP A 250 6.88 -1.44 -28.69
CA TRP A 250 7.01 -2.90 -28.78
C TRP A 250 8.48 -3.34 -28.60
N ARG A 251 9.40 -2.75 -29.37
CA ARG A 251 10.83 -3.05 -29.26
C ARG A 251 11.39 -2.65 -27.91
N ALA A 252 11.04 -1.47 -27.40
CA ALA A 252 11.53 -0.98 -26.11
C ALA A 252 11.17 -1.91 -24.94
N TRP A 253 9.96 -2.46 -24.93
CA TRP A 253 9.59 -3.46 -23.93
C TRP A 253 10.44 -4.73 -24.05
N LEU A 254 10.56 -5.29 -25.26
CA LEU A 254 11.29 -6.53 -25.50
C LEU A 254 12.80 -6.40 -25.27
N GLU A 255 13.39 -5.25 -25.58
CA GLU A 255 14.82 -4.97 -25.42
C GLU A 255 15.19 -4.54 -24.00
N ARG A 256 14.28 -3.83 -23.30
CA ARG A 256 14.58 -3.18 -22.01
C ARG A 256 13.56 -3.50 -20.94
N GLY A 257 12.29 -3.15 -21.12
CA GLY A 257 11.27 -3.24 -20.04
C GLY A 257 11.12 -4.65 -19.44
N SER A 258 11.05 -5.67 -20.29
CA SER A 258 11.03 -7.09 -19.87
C SER A 258 12.34 -7.55 -19.20
N GLN A 259 13.45 -6.83 -19.40
CA GLN A 259 14.77 -7.12 -18.84
C GLN A 259 15.10 -6.28 -17.59
N GLU A 260 14.28 -5.29 -17.23
CA GLU A 260 14.47 -4.49 -16.03
C GLU A 260 14.26 -5.34 -14.77
N ASP A 261 15.21 -5.23 -13.83
CA ASP A 261 15.14 -5.88 -12.52
C ASP A 261 14.79 -4.88 -11.41
N TRP A 262 13.60 -5.07 -10.84
CA TRP A 262 13.06 -4.33 -9.71
C TRP A 262 12.97 -5.18 -8.44
N SER A 263 13.30 -6.47 -8.53
CA SER A 263 13.10 -7.46 -7.45
C SER A 263 13.99 -7.20 -6.24
N GLU A 264 15.16 -6.58 -6.43
CA GLU A 264 16.05 -6.17 -5.32
C GLU A 264 15.49 -4.99 -4.51
N ARG A 265 14.61 -4.18 -5.11
CA ARG A 265 14.09 -2.95 -4.50
C ARG A 265 12.69 -3.11 -3.94
N ILE A 266 11.92 -4.06 -4.46
CA ILE A 266 10.52 -4.26 -4.12
C ILE A 266 10.32 -5.71 -3.69
N SER A 267 10.06 -5.90 -2.40
CA SER A 267 9.75 -7.20 -1.81
C SER A 267 8.84 -7.01 -0.60
N GLY A 268 8.00 -8.00 -0.31
CA GLY A 268 7.18 -8.02 0.91
C GLY A 268 6.22 -6.83 1.06
N LEU A 269 5.68 -6.28 -0.03
CA LEU A 269 4.67 -5.22 0.04
C LEU A 269 3.47 -5.68 0.89
N PRO A 270 3.01 -4.89 1.86
CA PRO A 270 1.93 -5.29 2.77
C PRO A 270 0.53 -5.23 2.15
N VAL A 271 0.39 -4.64 0.95
CA VAL A 271 -0.90 -4.53 0.26
C VAL A 271 -1.46 -5.93 -0.06
N PRO A 272 -2.76 -6.19 0.19
CA PRO A 272 -3.40 -7.42 -0.26
C PRO A 272 -3.18 -7.62 -1.76
N ALA A 273 -2.80 -8.84 -2.15
CA ALA A 273 -2.53 -9.15 -3.54
C ALA A 273 -3.20 -10.47 -3.94
N LEU A 274 -3.83 -10.48 -5.11
CA LEU A 274 -4.29 -11.68 -5.79
C LEU A 274 -3.43 -11.89 -7.04
N ILE A 275 -2.83 -13.05 -7.18
CA ILE A 275 -2.02 -13.44 -8.34
C ILE A 275 -2.73 -14.61 -9.05
N LEU A 276 -3.09 -14.36 -10.30
CA LEU A 276 -3.78 -15.29 -11.18
C LEU A 276 -2.85 -15.73 -12.31
N ALA A 277 -2.83 -17.01 -12.61
CA ALA A 277 -2.12 -17.58 -13.76
C ALA A 277 -3.03 -18.54 -14.53
N GLY A 278 -2.79 -18.67 -15.83
CA GLY A 278 -3.44 -19.70 -16.64
C GLY A 278 -2.72 -21.02 -16.49
N ALA A 279 -3.47 -22.12 -16.39
CA ALA A 279 -2.90 -23.47 -16.29
C ALA A 279 -2.05 -23.84 -17.52
N GLU A 280 -2.21 -23.15 -18.64
CA GLU A 280 -1.53 -23.42 -19.91
C GLU A 280 -0.56 -22.28 -20.33
N ASP A 281 -0.20 -21.37 -19.41
CA ASP A 281 0.57 -20.14 -19.69
C ASP A 281 2.10 -20.35 -19.80
N GLY A 282 2.57 -21.60 -19.83
CA GLY A 282 3.97 -21.95 -20.06
C GLY A 282 4.95 -21.24 -19.11
N ASP A 283 5.75 -20.31 -19.64
CA ASP A 283 6.82 -19.62 -18.91
C ASP A 283 6.32 -18.71 -17.77
N LEU A 284 5.02 -18.36 -17.76
CA LEU A 284 4.37 -17.50 -16.76
C LEU A 284 3.25 -18.21 -15.99
N ASP A 285 3.26 -19.55 -15.97
CA ASP A 285 2.34 -20.39 -15.20
C ASP A 285 2.32 -20.09 -13.68
N LEU A 286 1.43 -20.76 -12.94
CA LEU A 286 1.26 -20.50 -11.50
C LEU A 286 2.56 -20.73 -10.71
N ASP A 287 3.37 -21.70 -11.14
CA ASP A 287 4.64 -22.04 -10.51
C ASP A 287 5.69 -20.94 -10.74
N ALA A 288 5.74 -20.36 -11.94
CA ALA A 288 6.54 -19.17 -12.24
C ALA A 288 6.07 -17.96 -11.43
N GLN A 289 4.76 -17.69 -11.38
CA GLN A 289 4.20 -16.60 -10.58
C GLN A 289 4.54 -16.75 -9.09
N ARG A 290 4.46 -17.96 -8.54
CA ARG A 290 4.84 -18.27 -7.14
C ARG A 290 6.32 -17.98 -6.87
N ARG A 291 7.21 -18.28 -7.82
CA ARG A 291 8.66 -18.07 -7.63
C ARG A 291 9.10 -16.63 -7.87
N LEU A 292 8.52 -15.96 -8.86
CA LEU A 292 9.07 -14.72 -9.42
C LEU A 292 8.24 -13.47 -9.10
N THR A 293 6.93 -13.63 -8.88
CA THR A 293 6.00 -12.51 -8.64
C THR A 293 5.56 -12.44 -7.18
N ALA A 294 5.19 -13.58 -6.58
CA ALA A 294 4.71 -13.64 -5.20
C ALA A 294 5.66 -13.03 -4.14
N PRO A 295 7.01 -13.13 -4.25
CA PRO A 295 7.92 -12.51 -3.28
C PRO A 295 7.81 -10.98 -3.18
N ALA A 296 7.19 -10.32 -4.17
CA ALA A 296 6.92 -8.89 -4.13
C ALA A 296 5.92 -8.50 -3.02
N PHE A 297 5.13 -9.44 -2.49
CA PHE A 297 4.05 -9.21 -1.53
C PHE A 297 4.26 -10.03 -0.26
N ALA A 298 3.77 -9.53 0.88
CA ALA A 298 3.91 -10.21 2.16
C ALA A 298 3.08 -11.50 2.22
N ASN A 299 1.79 -11.43 1.85
CA ASN A 299 0.83 -12.54 1.89
C ASN A 299 -0.07 -12.56 0.64
N PRO A 300 0.45 -12.86 -0.56
CA PRO A 300 -0.38 -12.93 -1.77
C PRO A 300 -1.26 -14.19 -1.81
N GLU A 301 -2.49 -14.05 -2.28
CA GLU A 301 -3.29 -15.18 -2.74
C GLU A 301 -2.84 -15.60 -4.13
N LEU A 302 -2.65 -16.91 -4.34
CA LEU A 302 -2.36 -17.48 -5.65
C LEU A 302 -3.52 -18.35 -6.10
N ALA A 303 -3.97 -18.16 -7.33
CA ALA A 303 -4.99 -19.01 -7.94
C ALA A 303 -4.68 -19.27 -9.42
N GLU A 304 -4.98 -20.49 -9.86
CA GLU A 304 -4.87 -20.92 -11.24
C GLU A 304 -6.25 -20.93 -11.88
N ILE A 305 -6.32 -20.57 -13.16
CA ILE A 305 -7.53 -20.68 -13.96
C ILE A 305 -7.33 -21.82 -14.97
N ASP A 306 -8.23 -22.80 -14.92
CA ASP A 306 -8.18 -23.97 -15.80
C ASP A 306 -8.46 -23.60 -17.27
N ARG A 307 -7.81 -24.34 -18.19
CA ARG A 307 -8.07 -24.29 -19.63
C ARG A 307 -8.02 -22.87 -20.20
N VAL A 308 -6.93 -22.18 -19.90
CA VAL A 308 -6.56 -20.85 -20.39
C VAL A 308 -5.04 -20.71 -20.32
N ALA A 309 -4.47 -20.04 -21.31
CA ALA A 309 -3.05 -19.73 -21.35
C ALA A 309 -2.84 -18.28 -20.85
N HIS A 310 -2.22 -17.43 -21.66
CA HIS A 310 -1.82 -16.09 -21.25
C HIS A 310 -2.98 -15.11 -21.21
N LEU A 311 -3.89 -15.15 -22.20
CA LEU A 311 -4.90 -14.10 -22.43
C LEU A 311 -6.16 -14.26 -21.56
N ILE A 312 -6.00 -14.40 -20.25
CA ILE A 312 -7.10 -14.60 -19.28
C ILE A 312 -8.25 -13.58 -19.43
N PRO A 313 -8.01 -12.25 -19.55
CA PRO A 313 -9.11 -11.30 -19.71
C PRO A 313 -9.93 -11.55 -20.99
N ALA A 314 -9.30 -12.11 -22.02
CA ALA A 314 -9.96 -12.47 -23.26
C ALA A 314 -10.62 -13.86 -23.18
N GLU A 315 -9.91 -14.90 -22.77
CA GLU A 315 -10.41 -16.28 -22.82
C GLU A 315 -11.42 -16.59 -21.70
N ARG A 316 -11.22 -16.05 -20.50
CA ARG A 316 -12.01 -16.37 -19.29
C ARG A 316 -12.44 -15.13 -18.47
N PRO A 317 -13.11 -14.13 -19.09
CA PRO A 317 -13.45 -12.89 -18.40
C PRO A 317 -14.38 -13.09 -17.21
N GLU A 318 -15.30 -14.08 -17.25
CA GLU A 318 -16.17 -14.42 -16.12
C GLU A 318 -15.39 -14.95 -14.90
N ALA A 319 -14.35 -15.78 -15.14
CA ALA A 319 -13.51 -16.30 -14.07
C ALA A 319 -12.68 -15.18 -13.43
N LEU A 320 -12.08 -14.31 -14.25
CA LEU A 320 -11.34 -13.14 -13.77
C LEU A 320 -12.25 -12.20 -12.96
N ALA A 321 -13.42 -11.84 -13.49
CA ALA A 321 -14.37 -10.99 -12.78
C ALA A 321 -14.84 -11.63 -11.46
N GLY A 322 -15.09 -12.93 -11.44
CA GLY A 322 -15.44 -13.67 -10.23
C GLY A 322 -14.32 -13.62 -9.18
N ALA A 323 -13.07 -13.82 -9.60
CA ALA A 323 -11.90 -13.75 -8.72
C ALA A 323 -11.70 -12.34 -8.14
N VAL A 324 -11.85 -11.29 -8.95
CA VAL A 324 -11.78 -9.90 -8.50
C VAL A 324 -12.87 -9.60 -7.47
N ARG A 325 -14.13 -10.01 -7.70
CA ARG A 325 -15.22 -9.83 -6.73
C ARG A 325 -14.93 -10.50 -5.40
N ARG A 326 -14.50 -11.77 -5.45
CA ARG A 326 -14.15 -12.53 -4.24
C ARG A 326 -13.05 -11.81 -3.47
N PHE A 327 -11.96 -11.46 -4.15
CA PHE A 327 -10.83 -10.76 -3.56
C PHE A 327 -11.22 -9.41 -2.94
N TRP A 328 -12.09 -8.65 -3.60
CA TRP A 328 -12.63 -7.42 -3.02
C TRP A 328 -13.43 -7.70 -1.75
N ARG A 329 -14.41 -8.61 -1.79
CA ARG A 329 -15.31 -8.89 -0.66
C ARG A 329 -14.60 -9.51 0.54
N GLU A 330 -13.63 -10.36 0.29
CA GLU A 330 -13.02 -11.20 1.31
C GLU A 330 -11.65 -10.68 1.77
N ARG A 331 -10.99 -9.81 0.99
CA ARG A 331 -9.66 -9.27 1.32
C ARG A 331 -9.61 -7.74 1.17
N ALA A 332 -9.36 -7.24 -0.03
CA ALA A 332 -8.97 -5.85 -0.28
C ALA A 332 -10.02 -4.82 0.14
N GLY A 333 -11.31 -5.19 0.12
CA GLY A 333 -12.45 -4.34 0.48
C GLY A 333 -12.80 -4.33 1.96
N LEU A 334 -12.16 -5.16 2.79
CA LEU A 334 -12.42 -5.22 4.23
C LEU A 334 -11.93 -3.97 4.97
N GLY A 335 -12.43 -3.77 6.19
CA GLY A 335 -12.02 -2.68 7.07
C GLY A 335 -12.60 -1.31 6.70
N ARG A 336 -12.12 -0.30 7.43
CA ARG A 336 -12.69 1.05 7.43
C ARG A 336 -12.17 1.88 6.25
N ALA A 337 -13.08 2.42 5.43
CA ALA A 337 -12.71 3.32 4.34
C ALA A 337 -12.31 4.71 4.85
N VAL A 338 -11.26 5.29 4.26
CA VAL A 338 -10.87 6.68 4.51
C VAL A 338 -11.78 7.60 3.71
N PRO A 339 -12.41 8.62 4.34
CA PRO A 339 -13.25 9.57 3.60
C PRO A 339 -12.48 10.27 2.49
N ARG A 340 -13.13 10.50 1.34
CA ARG A 340 -12.47 11.02 0.13
C ARG A 340 -11.72 12.33 0.36
N ASP A 341 -12.33 13.29 1.05
CA ASP A 341 -11.69 14.58 1.30
C ASP A 341 -10.45 14.44 2.18
N PHE A 342 -10.47 13.50 3.13
CA PHE A 342 -9.29 13.17 3.93
C PHE A 342 -8.22 12.46 3.10
N ALA A 343 -8.61 11.53 2.22
CA ALA A 343 -7.70 10.87 1.29
C ALA A 343 -7.04 11.86 0.31
N ARG A 344 -7.77 12.90 -0.14
CA ARG A 344 -7.23 13.98 -0.97
C ARG A 344 -6.16 14.79 -0.24
N VAL A 345 -6.40 15.14 1.02
CA VAL A 345 -5.39 15.81 1.86
C VAL A 345 -4.17 14.91 2.02
N LEU A 346 -4.38 13.62 2.31
CA LEU A 346 -3.34 12.61 2.41
C LEU A 346 -2.59 12.35 1.10
N ALA A 347 -3.14 12.69 -0.06
CA ALA A 347 -2.49 12.59 -1.38
C ALA A 347 -1.80 13.91 -1.79
N SER A 348 -2.06 15.01 -1.09
CA SER A 348 -1.52 16.34 -1.40
C SER A 348 -0.07 16.54 -0.93
N ASP A 349 0.50 17.68 -1.32
CA ASP A 349 1.82 18.14 -0.90
C ASP A 349 1.89 18.65 0.56
N ARG A 350 0.75 18.72 1.27
CA ARG A 350 0.66 19.01 2.70
C ARG A 350 1.10 17.86 3.60
N THR A 351 1.02 16.64 3.09
CA THR A 351 1.48 15.43 3.79
C THR A 351 2.85 15.04 3.23
N SER A 352 3.84 14.86 4.11
CA SER A 352 5.15 14.34 3.68
C SER A 352 5.03 12.91 3.17
N ALA A 353 5.88 12.50 2.23
CA ALA A 353 5.94 11.15 1.69
C ALA A 353 6.04 10.10 2.81
N ARG A 354 6.89 10.35 3.82
CA ARG A 354 7.01 9.47 4.98
C ARG A 354 5.70 9.29 5.76
N THR A 355 4.96 10.37 5.96
CA THR A 355 3.68 10.31 6.68
C THR A 355 2.62 9.61 5.83
N ARG A 356 2.58 9.91 4.53
CA ARG A 356 1.72 9.26 3.55
C ARG A 356 1.94 7.75 3.53
N ALA A 357 3.20 7.30 3.49
CA ALA A 357 3.60 5.90 3.52
C ALA A 357 3.04 5.17 4.75
N VAL A 358 3.32 5.70 5.94
CA VAL A 358 2.85 5.11 7.22
C VAL A 358 1.34 5.03 7.27
N LEU A 359 0.63 6.06 6.80
CA LEU A 359 -0.83 6.06 6.81
C LEU A 359 -1.42 5.18 5.71
N ALA A 360 -0.77 5.04 4.56
CA ALA A 360 -1.18 4.15 3.48
C ALA A 360 -1.14 2.70 3.95
N GLU A 361 -0.05 2.28 4.61
CA GLU A 361 0.05 0.96 5.21
C GLU A 361 -1.02 0.72 6.27
N ARG A 362 -1.25 1.69 7.17
CA ARG A 362 -2.27 1.56 8.23
C ARG A 362 -3.71 1.52 7.72
N ALA A 363 -3.96 2.05 6.53
CA ALA A 363 -5.25 2.07 5.85
C ALA A 363 -5.55 0.77 5.10
N LEU A 364 -4.56 -0.12 4.92
CA LEU A 364 -4.78 -1.44 4.34
C LEU A 364 -5.71 -2.25 5.24
N ALA A 365 -6.48 -3.14 4.61
CA ALA A 365 -7.32 -4.08 5.30
C ALA A 365 -6.47 -4.98 6.22
N ASP A 366 -6.94 -5.20 7.44
CA ASP A 366 -6.38 -6.21 8.33
C ASP A 366 -6.59 -7.60 7.71
N ASP A 367 -5.66 -8.53 7.94
CA ASP A 367 -5.76 -9.89 7.42
C ASP A 367 -6.89 -10.65 8.13
N PRO A 368 -7.97 -11.04 7.43
CA PRO A 368 -9.07 -11.79 8.05
C PRO A 368 -8.60 -13.15 8.59
N ASP A 369 -7.50 -13.69 8.05
CA ASP A 369 -6.91 -14.95 8.45
C ASP A 369 -5.74 -14.78 9.44
N TYR A 370 -5.63 -13.61 10.09
CA TYR A 370 -4.53 -13.29 11.00
C TYR A 370 -4.28 -14.39 12.03
N ALA A 371 -3.08 -14.97 11.98
CA ALA A 371 -2.59 -15.92 12.96
C ALA A 371 -1.80 -15.18 14.04
N PRO A 372 -2.17 -15.31 15.34
CA PRO A 372 -1.48 -14.60 16.39
C PRO A 372 -0.03 -15.09 16.53
N VAL A 373 0.87 -14.16 16.80
CA VAL A 373 2.31 -14.33 16.93
C VAL A 373 2.73 -14.44 18.40
N VAL A 374 2.10 -13.67 19.29
CA VAL A 374 2.43 -13.65 20.73
C VAL A 374 1.36 -14.38 21.55
N LEU A 375 0.10 -14.10 21.26
CA LEU A 375 -1.06 -14.70 21.89
C LEU A 375 -1.39 -16.07 21.28
N ASP A 376 -2.17 -16.87 21.99
CA ASP A 376 -2.90 -17.97 21.35
C ASP A 376 -4.25 -17.50 20.78
N ARG A 377 -4.96 -18.39 20.08
CA ARG A 377 -6.23 -18.07 19.42
C ARG A 377 -7.31 -17.64 20.43
N ASP A 378 -7.42 -18.34 21.55
CA ASP A 378 -8.45 -18.04 22.56
C ASP A 378 -8.16 -16.71 23.27
N GLN A 379 -6.88 -16.38 23.46
CA GLN A 379 -6.43 -15.10 24.00
C GLN A 379 -6.67 -13.95 23.01
N LEU A 380 -6.39 -14.15 21.72
CA LEU A 380 -6.70 -13.16 20.68
C LEU A 380 -8.21 -12.89 20.60
N ASP A 381 -9.04 -13.92 20.61
CA ASP A 381 -10.50 -13.76 20.57
C ASP A 381 -11.04 -13.05 21.82
N ARG A 382 -10.45 -13.32 23.00
CA ARG A 382 -10.73 -12.57 24.22
C ARG A 382 -10.31 -11.11 24.11
N LEU A 383 -9.17 -10.81 23.48
CA LEU A 383 -8.72 -9.45 23.26
C LEU A 383 -9.63 -8.71 22.27
N ARG A 384 -10.12 -9.38 21.22
CA ARG A 384 -11.14 -8.82 20.30
C ARG A 384 -12.41 -8.45 21.04
N LEU A 385 -12.91 -9.36 21.90
CA LEU A 385 -14.08 -9.10 22.73
C LEU A 385 -13.88 -7.91 23.69
N LEU A 386 -12.68 -7.78 24.26
CA LEU A 386 -12.32 -6.65 25.11
C LEU A 386 -12.18 -5.35 24.31
N ALA A 387 -11.62 -5.41 23.11
CA ALA A 387 -11.50 -4.27 22.20
C ALA A 387 -12.86 -3.71 21.81
N ASP A 388 -13.82 -4.58 21.46
CA ASP A 388 -15.19 -4.18 21.14
C ASP A 388 -15.88 -3.45 22.29
N HIS A 389 -15.52 -3.80 23.54
CA HIS A 389 -16.06 -3.15 24.73
C HIS A 389 -15.37 -1.83 25.06
N LEU A 390 -14.03 -1.78 25.03
CA LEU A 390 -13.25 -0.62 25.45
C LEU A 390 -13.18 0.47 24.37
N VAL A 391 -13.16 0.09 23.11
CA VAL A 391 -13.04 1.00 21.95
C VAL A 391 -14.11 0.61 20.93
N PRO A 392 -15.40 0.84 21.24
CA PRO A 392 -16.49 0.47 20.34
C PRO A 392 -16.39 1.23 19.01
N GLN A 393 -16.56 0.50 17.91
CA GLN A 393 -16.45 1.05 16.55
C GLN A 393 -17.80 1.03 15.84
N THR A 394 -18.06 2.02 14.98
CA THR A 394 -19.25 2.07 14.13
C THR A 394 -18.91 1.66 12.69
N GLY A 395 -19.70 0.74 12.10
CA GLY A 395 -19.47 0.25 10.74
C GLY A 395 -18.31 -0.76 10.65
N PRO A 396 -17.64 -0.88 9.49
CA PRO A 396 -16.50 -1.77 9.32
C PRO A 396 -15.40 -1.45 10.36
N ALA A 397 -15.01 -2.47 11.12
CA ALA A 397 -14.09 -2.35 12.23
C ALA A 397 -12.64 -2.60 11.81
N ILE A 398 -11.72 -1.95 12.51
CA ILE A 398 -10.29 -2.26 12.52
C ILE A 398 -10.09 -3.41 13.52
N ASP A 399 -9.32 -4.43 13.15
CA ASP A 399 -8.97 -5.52 14.09
C ASP A 399 -7.87 -5.03 15.05
N LEU A 400 -8.30 -4.29 16.08
CA LEU A 400 -7.41 -3.69 17.08
C LEU A 400 -6.61 -4.77 17.82
N ALA A 401 -7.21 -5.94 18.07
CA ALA A 401 -6.56 -7.02 18.80
C ALA A 401 -5.41 -7.64 17.98
N ALA A 402 -5.63 -7.90 16.69
CA ALA A 402 -4.57 -8.38 15.79
C ALA A 402 -3.42 -7.37 15.70
N ARG A 403 -3.72 -6.06 15.60
CA ARG A 403 -2.70 -5.00 15.58
C ARG A 403 -1.92 -4.92 16.89
N VAL A 404 -2.57 -5.12 18.03
CA VAL A 404 -1.90 -5.19 19.34
C VAL A 404 -1.02 -6.44 19.44
N ASP A 405 -1.47 -7.61 19.01
CA ASP A 405 -0.65 -8.82 19.00
C ASP A 405 0.59 -8.65 18.10
N ALA A 406 0.42 -8.09 16.90
CA ALA A 406 1.52 -7.77 16.00
C ALA A 406 2.50 -6.77 16.63
N GLN A 407 2.00 -5.74 17.32
CA GLN A 407 2.83 -4.81 18.08
C GLN A 407 3.63 -5.54 19.17
N LEU A 408 3.00 -6.41 19.96
CA LEU A 408 3.67 -7.17 21.01
C LEU A 408 4.80 -8.03 20.42
N ALA A 409 4.61 -8.60 19.24
CA ALA A 409 5.61 -9.40 18.55
C ALA A 409 6.89 -8.60 18.20
N THR A 410 6.75 -7.31 17.94
CA THR A 410 7.90 -6.43 17.68
C THR A 410 8.74 -6.14 18.93
N GLY A 411 8.18 -6.35 20.12
CA GLY A 411 8.77 -5.93 21.40
C GLY A 411 8.86 -4.42 21.59
N VAL A 412 8.23 -3.62 20.71
CA VAL A 412 8.19 -2.16 20.79
C VAL A 412 6.93 -1.73 21.54
N GLY A 413 7.09 -1.40 22.82
CA GLY A 413 6.04 -0.76 23.64
C GLY A 413 5.97 0.76 23.42
N ASP A 414 5.08 1.43 24.17
CA ASP A 414 5.02 2.90 24.25
C ASP A 414 6.19 3.52 25.06
N GLY A 415 7.09 2.67 25.58
CA GLY A 415 8.24 3.05 26.41
C GLY A 415 7.94 3.11 27.92
N TRP A 416 6.73 2.74 28.32
CA TRP A 416 6.26 2.72 29.70
C TRP A 416 5.74 1.33 30.08
N ARG A 417 6.00 0.93 31.33
CA ARG A 417 5.41 -0.27 31.93
C ARG A 417 5.31 -0.07 33.44
N PRO A 418 4.30 -0.64 34.12
CA PRO A 418 4.31 -0.72 35.58
C PRO A 418 5.59 -1.43 36.06
N ALA A 419 6.22 -0.89 37.11
CA ALA A 419 7.55 -1.36 37.54
C ALA A 419 7.57 -2.84 37.95
N ASP A 420 6.48 -3.31 38.56
CA ASP A 420 6.35 -4.67 39.08
C ASP A 420 5.68 -5.63 38.08
N ALA A 421 5.24 -5.14 36.92
CA ALA A 421 4.61 -5.96 35.89
C ALA A 421 5.67 -6.78 35.11
N PRO A 422 5.33 -8.02 34.70
CA PRO A 422 6.17 -8.79 33.79
C PRO A 422 6.24 -8.08 32.41
N PRO A 423 7.14 -8.51 31.50
CA PRO A 423 7.17 -7.99 30.13
C PRO A 423 5.79 -8.06 29.46
N ASP A 424 5.50 -7.10 28.57
CA ASP A 424 4.15 -6.86 28.03
C ASP A 424 3.50 -8.12 27.48
N ALA A 425 4.21 -8.91 26.67
CA ALA A 425 3.73 -10.18 26.12
C ALA A 425 3.29 -11.20 27.20
N GLU A 426 3.98 -11.25 28.33
CA GLU A 426 3.60 -12.12 29.46
C GLU A 426 2.45 -11.51 30.27
N ALA A 427 2.43 -10.19 30.43
CA ALA A 427 1.34 -9.48 31.10
C ALA A 427 0.00 -9.70 30.37
N TYR A 428 0.01 -9.55 29.05
CA TYR A 428 -1.16 -9.78 28.19
C TYR A 428 -1.68 -11.22 28.30
N ARG A 429 -0.81 -12.23 28.16
CA ARG A 429 -1.22 -13.64 28.27
C ARG A 429 -1.88 -13.94 29.62
N ARG A 430 -1.24 -13.54 30.72
CA ARG A 430 -1.77 -13.77 32.08
C ARG A 430 -3.10 -13.08 32.31
N ALA A 431 -3.24 -11.83 31.87
CA ALA A 431 -4.46 -11.07 32.06
C ALA A 431 -5.62 -11.60 31.22
N LEU A 432 -5.36 -11.95 29.96
CA LEU A 432 -6.36 -12.58 29.08
C LEU A 432 -6.80 -13.96 29.61
N ASP A 433 -5.89 -14.72 30.21
CA ASP A 433 -6.22 -15.96 30.93
C ASP A 433 -7.10 -15.72 32.15
N ALA A 434 -6.84 -14.66 32.92
CA ALA A 434 -7.69 -14.27 34.05
C ALA A 434 -9.10 -13.82 33.61
N LEU A 435 -9.26 -13.36 32.35
CA LEU A 435 -10.53 -12.95 31.76
C LEU A 435 -11.34 -14.08 31.11
N ALA A 436 -10.92 -15.35 31.25
CA ALA A 436 -11.61 -16.49 30.63
C ALA A 436 -13.09 -16.61 31.02
N GLU A 437 -13.44 -16.45 32.30
CA GLU A 437 -14.84 -16.51 32.75
C GLU A 437 -15.63 -15.26 32.34
N TRP A 438 -14.98 -14.09 32.34
CA TRP A 438 -15.58 -12.84 31.88
C TRP A 438 -16.03 -12.94 30.41
N ALA A 439 -15.19 -13.54 29.56
CA ALA A 439 -15.48 -13.69 28.14
C ALA A 439 -16.65 -14.64 27.84
N ARG A 440 -17.03 -15.51 28.79
CA ARG A 440 -18.19 -16.41 28.66
C ARG A 440 -19.52 -15.76 29.02
N ILE A 441 -19.52 -14.55 29.58
CA ILE A 441 -20.75 -13.83 29.91
C ILE A 441 -21.40 -13.39 28.58
N PRO A 442 -22.59 -13.90 28.23
CA PRO A 442 -23.17 -13.66 26.91
C PRO A 442 -23.65 -12.22 26.73
N ASP A 443 -24.23 -11.65 27.79
CA ASP A 443 -24.80 -10.31 27.80
C ASP A 443 -23.71 -9.23 27.88
N ALA A 444 -23.79 -8.23 26.99
CA ALA A 444 -22.76 -7.19 26.87
C ALA A 444 -22.77 -6.23 28.07
N ASP A 445 -23.95 -5.89 28.58
CA ASP A 445 -24.10 -4.98 29.73
C ASP A 445 -23.56 -5.66 31.00
N ALA A 446 -23.94 -6.92 31.23
CA ALA A 446 -23.42 -7.73 32.32
C ALA A 446 -21.90 -7.95 32.25
N ARG A 447 -21.32 -8.03 31.03
CA ARG A 447 -19.87 -8.05 30.82
C ARG A 447 -19.21 -6.75 31.26
N GLY A 448 -19.81 -5.60 30.96
CA GLY A 448 -19.32 -4.30 31.42
C GLY A 448 -19.29 -4.21 32.94
N GLU A 449 -20.41 -4.53 33.59
CA GLU A 449 -20.49 -4.55 35.06
C GLU A 449 -19.50 -5.53 35.70
N ALA A 450 -19.28 -6.69 35.08
CA ALA A 450 -18.31 -7.67 35.55
C ALA A 450 -16.87 -7.16 35.41
N LEU A 451 -16.55 -6.47 34.32
CA LEU A 451 -15.22 -5.91 34.08
C LEU A 451 -14.87 -4.83 35.12
N ASP A 452 -15.83 -3.95 35.43
CA ASP A 452 -15.67 -2.92 36.46
C ASP A 452 -15.38 -3.52 37.84
N ARG A 453 -15.99 -4.67 38.17
CA ARG A 453 -15.73 -5.40 39.42
C ARG A 453 -14.37 -6.10 39.45
N LEU A 454 -13.88 -6.55 38.29
CA LEU A 454 -12.58 -7.21 38.14
C LEU A 454 -11.40 -6.22 38.19
N GLY A 455 -11.66 -4.92 37.97
CA GLY A 455 -10.68 -3.83 37.95
C GLY A 455 -10.04 -3.48 39.29
N SER A 456 -9.53 -4.47 40.05
CA SER A 456 -8.70 -4.22 41.24
C SER A 456 -7.30 -4.84 41.09
N GLY A 457 -6.30 -4.23 41.73
CA GLY A 457 -4.92 -4.75 41.75
C GLY A 457 -4.22 -4.71 40.39
N GLU A 458 -3.46 -5.77 40.07
CA GLU A 458 -2.65 -5.87 38.85
C GLU A 458 -3.49 -5.86 37.57
N LEU A 459 -4.67 -6.49 37.60
CA LEU A 459 -5.58 -6.52 36.44
C LEU A 459 -6.11 -5.12 36.09
N ALA A 460 -6.35 -4.27 37.09
CA ALA A 460 -6.76 -2.88 36.87
C ALA A 460 -5.68 -2.09 36.10
N SER A 461 -4.42 -2.21 36.53
CA SER A 461 -3.30 -1.53 35.87
C SER A 461 -3.10 -2.04 34.44
N TRP A 462 -3.28 -3.34 34.21
CA TRP A 462 -3.19 -3.89 32.86
C TRP A 462 -4.37 -3.46 31.98
N LEU A 463 -5.58 -3.35 32.54
CA LEU A 463 -6.76 -2.84 31.83
C LEU A 463 -6.56 -1.40 31.34
N GLU A 464 -5.86 -0.56 32.10
CA GLU A 464 -5.46 0.78 31.64
C GLU A 464 -4.49 0.69 30.46
N ASP A 465 -3.46 -0.15 30.54
CA ASP A 465 -2.44 -0.26 29.49
C ASP A 465 -3.01 -0.84 28.18
N VAL A 466 -3.86 -1.89 28.26
CA VAL A 466 -4.53 -2.43 27.06
C VAL A 466 -5.52 -1.44 26.46
N ALA A 467 -6.24 -0.65 27.28
CA ALA A 467 -7.11 0.41 26.76
C ALA A 467 -6.30 1.47 25.99
N VAL A 468 -5.11 1.83 26.48
CA VAL A 468 -4.20 2.76 25.79
C VAL A 468 -3.71 2.18 24.47
N ASP A 469 -3.25 0.93 24.45
CA ASP A 469 -2.78 0.27 23.24
C ASP A 469 -3.89 0.17 22.18
N LEU A 470 -5.08 -0.27 22.58
CA LEU A 470 -6.26 -0.37 21.69
C LEU A 470 -6.67 1.01 21.15
N ALA A 471 -6.79 2.02 22.01
CA ALA A 471 -7.15 3.37 21.60
C ALA A 471 -6.08 3.98 20.68
N ARG A 472 -4.80 3.66 20.90
CA ARG A 472 -3.70 4.09 20.04
C ARG A 472 -3.76 3.44 18.67
N GLN A 473 -4.04 2.14 18.58
CA GLN A 473 -4.23 1.46 17.30
C GLN A 473 -5.42 2.05 16.52
N TRP A 474 -6.51 2.35 17.23
CA TRP A 474 -7.68 2.98 16.66
C TRP A 474 -7.38 4.39 16.14
N LEU A 475 -6.78 5.27 16.95
CA LEU A 475 -6.39 6.64 16.57
C LEU A 475 -5.30 6.69 15.49
N ALA A 476 -4.49 5.65 15.36
CA ALA A 476 -3.43 5.56 14.34
C ALA A 476 -3.98 5.39 12.92
N HIS A 477 -5.23 4.94 12.77
CA HIS A 477 -5.87 4.70 11.48
C HIS A 477 -6.41 6.02 10.86
N PRO A 478 -6.12 6.31 9.58
CA PRO A 478 -6.50 7.59 8.96
C PRO A 478 -8.02 7.83 8.89
N ALA A 479 -8.84 6.80 8.71
CA ALA A 479 -10.30 6.97 8.76
C ALA A 479 -10.80 7.38 10.17
N THR A 480 -10.12 6.93 11.22
CA THR A 480 -10.41 7.35 12.60
C THR A 480 -9.95 8.79 12.84
N MET A 481 -8.77 9.16 12.32
CA MET A 481 -8.30 10.55 12.37
C MET A 481 -9.33 11.48 11.72
N ALA A 482 -9.88 11.11 10.56
CA ALA A 482 -10.94 11.85 9.91
C ALA A 482 -12.21 11.95 10.78
N GLU A 483 -12.62 10.86 11.43
CA GLU A 483 -13.80 10.83 12.31
C GLU A 483 -13.67 11.79 13.50
N VAL A 484 -12.51 11.84 14.15
CA VAL A 484 -12.25 12.73 15.29
C VAL A 484 -11.87 14.16 14.87
N GLY A 485 -11.74 14.42 13.56
CA GLY A 485 -11.34 15.71 13.02
C GLY A 485 -9.87 16.06 13.25
N PHE A 486 -8.98 15.07 13.24
CA PHE A 486 -7.54 15.27 13.36
C PHE A 486 -6.90 15.45 11.98
N ASP A 487 -6.47 16.68 11.70
CA ASP A 487 -5.82 17.11 10.45
C ASP A 487 -4.37 17.55 10.64
N GLY A 488 -3.80 17.35 11.85
CA GLY A 488 -2.42 17.70 12.19
C GLY A 488 -1.34 16.95 11.39
N ILE A 489 -1.73 16.06 10.49
CA ILE A 489 -0.91 15.40 9.47
C ILE A 489 -0.64 16.29 8.23
N ALA A 490 -1.41 17.37 8.06
CA ALA A 490 -1.39 18.26 6.91
C ALA A 490 -0.57 19.56 7.16
N ASN A 491 0.32 19.53 8.16
CA ASN A 491 1.22 20.62 8.52
C ASN A 491 2.67 20.35 8.07
N GLY A 492 2.85 19.54 7.02
CA GLY A 492 4.14 19.08 6.54
C GLY A 492 4.35 19.30 5.05
N GLY A 493 4.86 18.27 4.38
CA GLY A 493 5.28 18.31 2.98
C GLY A 493 6.79 18.15 2.81
N ASP A 494 7.21 17.64 1.66
CA ASP A 494 8.63 17.42 1.33
C ASP A 494 9.25 18.61 0.57
N GLY A 495 8.48 19.69 0.37
CA GLY A 495 8.95 20.92 -0.26
C GLY A 495 9.91 21.71 0.61
N GLU A 496 10.53 22.75 0.04
CA GLU A 496 11.50 23.62 0.75
C GLU A 496 10.90 24.32 1.98
N ARG A 497 9.56 24.50 1.99
CA ARG A 497 8.82 25.02 3.12
C ARG A 497 7.73 24.05 3.50
N GLN A 498 7.66 23.74 4.79
CA GLN A 498 6.52 23.02 5.36
C GLN A 498 5.27 23.89 5.22
N GLN A 499 4.18 23.24 4.79
CA GLN A 499 2.87 23.85 4.75
C GLN A 499 2.31 23.86 6.16
N GLY A 500 1.62 24.92 6.56
CA GLY A 500 1.03 25.04 7.88
C GLY A 500 -0.30 25.77 7.81
N PHE A 501 -0.98 25.80 8.94
CA PHE A 501 -2.19 26.61 9.12
C PHE A 501 -1.84 28.09 9.02
N VAL A 502 -2.59 28.80 8.19
CA VAL A 502 -2.58 30.25 8.03
C VAL A 502 -3.68 30.90 8.87
N GLU A 503 -4.86 30.27 8.94
CA GLU A 503 -5.99 30.68 9.76
C GLU A 503 -6.03 29.84 11.04
N LEU A 504 -6.01 30.51 12.19
CA LEU A 504 -5.96 29.86 13.52
C LEU A 504 -7.16 30.25 14.38
N ARG A 505 -8.28 30.65 13.74
CA ARG A 505 -9.51 31.06 14.43
C ARG A 505 -10.38 29.86 14.77
N ALA A 506 -10.89 29.84 16.00
CA ALA A 506 -11.85 28.84 16.44
C ALA A 506 -13.09 28.80 15.52
N GLY A 507 -13.42 27.61 15.02
CA GLY A 507 -14.60 27.39 14.19
C GLY A 507 -14.46 27.85 12.73
N ARG A 508 -13.25 28.22 12.28
CA ARG A 508 -12.96 28.49 10.87
C ARG A 508 -12.05 27.39 10.33
N LEU A 509 -12.47 26.80 9.22
CA LEU A 509 -11.68 25.86 8.43
C LEU A 509 -11.10 26.59 7.23
N GLU A 510 -9.87 26.28 6.86
CA GLU A 510 -9.26 26.64 5.59
C GLU A 510 -9.83 25.80 4.44
N SER A 511 -9.67 26.28 3.21
CA SER A 511 -10.24 25.64 2.02
C SER A 511 -9.66 24.26 1.72
N TRP A 512 -8.50 23.91 2.29
CA TRP A 512 -7.88 22.60 2.12
C TRP A 512 -8.26 21.63 3.23
N GLU A 513 -8.81 22.11 4.36
CA GLU A 513 -9.14 21.24 5.49
C GLU A 513 -10.28 20.29 5.08
N PRO A 514 -10.19 19.00 5.44
CA PRO A 514 -11.17 18.01 5.04
C PRO A 514 -12.50 18.30 5.74
N LEU A 515 -13.60 18.28 4.98
CA LEU A 515 -14.93 18.35 5.56
C LEU A 515 -15.23 17.00 6.24
N THR A 516 -15.47 17.02 7.56
CA THR A 516 -15.84 15.83 8.32
C THR A 516 -17.33 15.87 8.65
N PRO A 517 -17.99 14.72 8.89
CA PRO A 517 -19.37 14.69 9.34
C PRO A 517 -19.59 15.53 10.62
N SER A 518 -18.56 15.58 11.49
CA SER A 518 -18.54 16.39 12.71
C SER A 518 -18.49 17.89 12.43
N THR A 519 -17.78 18.33 11.39
CA THR A 519 -17.71 19.76 11.01
C THR A 519 -18.92 20.22 10.20
N ALA A 520 -19.52 19.34 9.39
CA ALA A 520 -20.76 19.63 8.64
C ALA A 520 -21.99 19.87 9.56
N ALA A 521 -21.98 19.28 10.77
CA ALA A 521 -23.07 19.39 11.73
C ALA A 521 -23.03 20.65 12.62
N ARG A 522 -22.03 21.53 12.47
CA ARG A 522 -22.02 22.82 13.18
C ARG A 522 -22.90 23.82 12.41
N PRO A 523 -24.09 24.19 12.90
CA PRO A 523 -24.82 25.28 12.28
C PRO A 523 -23.99 26.55 12.44
N GLU A 524 -23.99 27.38 11.41
CA GLU A 524 -23.50 28.76 11.49
C GLU A 524 -24.19 29.42 12.68
N SER A 525 -23.50 29.54 13.82
CA SER A 525 -23.98 30.36 14.92
C SER A 525 -23.97 31.79 14.40
N GLY A 526 -25.19 32.30 14.20
CA GLY A 526 -25.45 33.52 13.44
C GLY A 526 -24.60 34.70 13.90
N ALA A 527 -24.11 35.43 12.91
CA ALA A 527 -23.72 36.81 13.05
C ALA A 527 -24.95 37.63 13.50
N GLY A 528 -25.22 37.64 14.80
CA GLY A 528 -26.02 38.65 15.46
C GLY A 528 -25.22 39.94 15.49
N ALA A 529 -25.24 40.69 14.40
CA ALA A 529 -24.85 42.09 14.38
C ALA A 529 -25.87 42.87 15.25
N GLY A 530 -25.55 43.02 16.54
CA GLY A 530 -26.18 44.06 17.36
C GLY A 530 -25.64 45.42 16.91
N PRO A 531 -26.49 46.42 16.61
CA PRO A 531 -25.99 47.73 16.25
C PRO A 531 -25.31 48.36 17.46
N ALA A 532 -24.05 48.76 17.28
CA ALA A 532 -23.34 49.62 18.21
C ALA A 532 -24.12 50.94 18.30
N ALA A 533 -24.76 51.17 19.44
CA ALA A 533 -25.34 52.46 19.78
C ALA A 533 -24.19 53.41 20.14
N ASP A 534 -23.94 54.31 19.21
CA ASP A 534 -23.13 55.51 19.36
C ASP A 534 -23.90 56.49 20.26
N THR A 535 -23.42 56.74 21.47
CA THR A 535 -23.88 57.86 22.30
C THR A 535 -22.70 58.50 23.01
N ASP A 536 -22.09 59.45 22.33
CA ASP A 536 -21.30 60.51 22.93
C ASP A 536 -21.74 61.84 22.28
N ALA A 537 -22.61 62.60 22.97
CA ALA A 537 -22.85 64.04 22.84
C ALA A 537 -24.22 64.44 23.43
N GLU A 538 -24.23 65.00 24.63
CA GLU A 538 -24.48 66.44 24.87
C GLU A 538 -24.91 66.71 26.31
N ALA A 539 -23.97 67.28 27.07
CA ALA A 539 -24.30 68.24 28.10
C ALA A 539 -24.42 69.62 27.44
N ARG A 540 -25.61 70.24 27.53
CA ARG A 540 -25.86 71.67 27.85
C ARG A 540 -27.17 72.16 27.21
N SER A 541 -27.90 72.93 28.02
CA SER A 541 -29.09 73.75 27.74
C SER A 541 -30.42 73.01 27.77
#